data_AF-A0A6B0V9G4-F1
#
_entry.id   AF-A0A6B0V9G4-F1
#
_cell.length_a   1.000
_cell.length_b   1.000
_cell.length_c   1.000
_cell.angle_alpha   90.00
_cell.angle_beta   90.00
_cell.angle_gamma   90.00
#
_symmetry.space_group_name_H-M   'P 1'
#
loop_
_entity.id
_entity.type
_entity.pdbx_description
1 polymer ?
#
loop_
_entity_poly.entity_id
_entity_poly.type
_entity_poly.pdbx_seq_one_letter_code
_entity_poly.pdbx_strand_id
1 'polypeptide(L)'
;NRGENLKLSPMFSAQVELEKLDPAKYVLPQVPADIAIGLSSLDKKSGVPTKLRNRIIEWLCHDLFRYTLYPNRLYLEVCRQLVLRYDVLRDAVGTGSDSWHRALRFKCKYERGKIEETGVIQEKRKKFGKKRTQHDNHDDDNISAKRICRRPGNVEALEDELSVKAHIAAMQKEFTKACPNVLSIADSMERTFAARQKWIAEECPSVTDIFETYPALSEVKEVFLEFERITSVHPQELESLAERHMPTLLRLAGKKVEGVSLKLLAKAATVPDGGCMTTLAFLMTLPRMVKERTAFLKDSALWFSTYPAVVWTNDLEDLGQCLVQVENQILNAENPAQAIIAAFCLHWVLNFM
;
A
#
# COMPACT_ATOMS: atom_id res chain seq x y z
N ASN A 1 25.78 32.72 -34.47
CA ASN A 1 24.81 31.70 -34.96
C ASN A 1 25.32 30.31 -34.62
N ARG A 2 24.59 29.44 -33.92
CA ARG A 2 23.19 29.51 -33.45
C ARG A 2 23.14 29.29 -31.94
N GLY A 3 22.25 29.98 -31.23
CA GLY A 3 21.86 29.59 -29.89
C GLY A 3 20.65 28.66 -29.97
N GLU A 4 20.64 27.58 -29.20
CA GLU A 4 19.45 26.76 -29.00
C GLU A 4 18.90 27.01 -27.60
N ASN A 5 17.76 27.68 -27.55
CA ASN A 5 17.02 27.95 -26.32
C ASN A 5 16.44 26.63 -25.81
N LEU A 6 17.11 26.00 -24.83
CA LEU A 6 16.49 24.99 -23.98
C LEU A 6 15.38 25.66 -23.16
N LYS A 7 14.16 25.62 -23.69
CA LYS A 7 12.94 26.03 -22.97
C LYS A 7 12.75 25.11 -21.77
N LEU A 8 13.28 25.53 -20.63
CA LEU A 8 12.91 24.99 -19.32
C LEU A 8 11.39 25.03 -19.18
N SER A 9 10.81 23.92 -18.70
CA SER A 9 9.38 23.88 -18.37
C SER A 9 9.06 24.96 -17.32
N PRO A 10 7.91 25.66 -17.39
CA PRO A 10 7.60 26.77 -16.49
C PRO A 10 7.72 26.44 -14.98
N MET A 11 7.60 25.17 -14.60
CA MET A 11 7.86 24.68 -13.24
C MET A 11 9.26 25.02 -12.69
N PHE A 12 10.31 25.01 -13.53
CA PHE A 12 11.69 25.20 -13.07
C PHE A 12 12.05 26.66 -12.79
N SER A 13 11.42 27.62 -13.49
CA SER A 13 11.76 29.04 -13.36
C SER A 13 11.20 29.69 -12.09
N ALA A 14 10.32 29.00 -11.35
CA ALA A 14 9.69 29.49 -10.12
C ALA A 14 10.46 29.11 -8.83
N GLN A 15 11.55 28.34 -8.93
CA GLN A 15 12.25 27.77 -7.77
C GLN A 15 13.32 28.68 -7.13
N VAL A 16 13.48 29.92 -7.59
CA VAL A 16 14.56 30.81 -7.11
C VAL A 16 14.21 31.59 -5.84
N GLU A 17 12.96 32.04 -5.67
CA GLU A 17 12.50 32.77 -4.47
C GLU A 17 11.06 32.42 -4.12
N LEU A 18 10.90 31.37 -3.29
CA LEU A 18 9.64 31.09 -2.59
C LEU A 18 9.83 31.44 -1.12
N GLU A 19 9.26 32.58 -0.71
CA GLU A 19 8.98 32.84 0.70
C GLU A 19 8.18 31.65 1.26
N LYS A 20 8.74 30.96 2.25
CA LYS A 20 8.08 29.81 2.87
C LYS A 20 6.93 30.30 3.73
N LEU A 21 5.74 30.32 3.13
CA LEU A 21 4.49 30.65 3.81
C LEU A 21 4.24 29.68 4.97
N ASP A 22 3.76 30.20 6.09
CA ASP A 22 3.50 29.44 7.31
C ASP A 22 2.34 28.43 7.10
N PRO A 23 2.58 27.11 7.17
CA PRO A 23 1.55 26.08 7.07
C PRO A 23 0.39 26.28 8.05
N ALA A 24 0.64 26.79 9.25
CA ALA A 24 -0.37 26.96 10.28
C ALA A 24 -1.37 28.10 9.95
N LYS A 25 -1.06 28.94 8.95
CA LYS A 25 -1.87 30.07 8.50
C LYS A 25 -2.41 29.86 7.08
N TYR A 26 -2.52 28.61 6.64
CA TYR A 26 -3.02 28.28 5.31
C TYR A 26 -4.43 28.84 5.06
N VAL A 27 -4.57 29.63 4.01
CA VAL A 27 -5.85 30.10 3.48
C VAL A 27 -5.91 29.75 2.00
N LEU A 28 -7.04 29.17 1.58
CA LEU A 28 -7.30 28.78 0.19
C LEU A 28 -7.06 29.99 -0.75
N PRO A 29 -6.12 29.90 -1.70
CA PRO A 29 -5.75 31.01 -2.57
C PRO A 29 -6.91 31.45 -3.48
N GLN A 30 -6.76 32.60 -4.12
CA GLN A 30 -7.73 33.04 -5.12
C GLN A 30 -7.76 32.07 -6.31
N VAL A 31 -8.98 31.74 -6.72
CA VAL A 31 -9.24 30.72 -7.75
C VAL A 31 -8.88 31.28 -9.13
N PRO A 32 -8.05 30.57 -9.93
CA PRO A 32 -7.76 30.91 -11.32
C PRO A 32 -9.03 31.06 -12.17
N ALA A 33 -9.01 32.00 -13.11
CA ALA A 33 -10.19 32.34 -13.92
C ALA A 33 -10.76 31.14 -14.71
N ASP A 34 -9.90 30.23 -15.18
CA ASP A 34 -10.31 29.00 -15.88
C ASP A 34 -11.09 28.05 -14.97
N ILE A 35 -10.65 27.92 -13.70
CA ILE A 35 -11.37 27.13 -12.69
C ILE A 35 -12.66 27.85 -12.30
N ALA A 36 -12.65 29.17 -12.10
CA ALA A 36 -13.84 29.95 -11.74
C ALA A 36 -14.94 29.86 -12.81
N ILE A 37 -14.58 29.94 -14.09
CA ILE A 37 -15.51 29.74 -15.22
C ILE A 37 -16.07 28.30 -15.18
N GLY A 38 -15.19 27.30 -15.04
CA GLY A 38 -15.62 25.89 -14.94
C GLY A 38 -16.59 25.62 -13.78
N LEU A 39 -16.35 26.22 -12.61
CA LEU A 39 -17.22 26.14 -11.44
C LEU A 39 -18.56 26.87 -11.66
N SER A 40 -18.57 28.00 -12.36
CA SER A 40 -19.80 28.75 -12.66
C SER A 40 -20.74 28.04 -13.62
N SER A 41 -20.24 27.07 -14.41
CA SER A 41 -21.01 26.24 -15.33
C SER A 41 -21.54 24.92 -14.74
N LEU A 42 -21.32 24.66 -13.45
CA LEU A 42 -21.84 23.47 -12.77
C LEU A 42 -23.30 23.68 -12.32
N ASP A 43 -24.17 22.73 -12.65
CA ASP A 43 -25.47 22.57 -11.99
C ASP A 43 -25.33 21.58 -10.82
N LYS A 44 -26.10 21.77 -9.75
CA LYS A 44 -26.08 20.88 -8.57
C LYS A 44 -26.46 19.43 -8.88
N LYS A 45 -27.08 19.17 -10.03
CA LYS A 45 -27.48 17.83 -10.49
C LYS A 45 -26.42 17.13 -11.34
N SER A 46 -25.45 17.85 -11.91
CA SER A 46 -24.39 17.27 -12.73
C SER A 46 -23.08 17.21 -11.94
N GLY A 47 -22.56 15.99 -11.78
CA GLY A 47 -21.29 15.76 -11.08
C GLY A 47 -20.12 16.49 -11.74
N VAL A 48 -19.10 16.84 -10.95
CA VAL A 48 -17.96 17.64 -11.39
C VAL A 48 -17.20 16.94 -12.53
N PRO A 49 -17.08 17.55 -13.74
CA PRO A 49 -16.39 16.92 -14.86
C PRO A 49 -14.92 16.61 -14.54
N THR A 50 -14.46 15.42 -14.92
CA THR A 50 -13.11 14.91 -14.60
C THR A 50 -11.99 15.87 -14.99
N LYS A 51 -12.13 16.59 -16.12
CA LYS A 51 -11.17 17.61 -16.56
C LYS A 51 -11.05 18.77 -15.57
N LEU A 52 -12.18 19.31 -15.09
CA LEU A 52 -12.22 20.39 -14.10
C LEU A 52 -11.69 19.91 -12.74
N ARG A 53 -12.11 18.71 -12.31
CA ARG A 53 -11.61 18.08 -11.08
C ARG A 53 -10.09 17.95 -11.07
N ASN A 54 -9.50 17.39 -12.13
CA ASN A 54 -8.05 17.23 -12.24
C ASN A 54 -7.32 18.59 -12.25
N ARG A 55 -7.90 19.60 -12.91
CA ARG A 55 -7.36 20.96 -12.96
C ARG A 55 -7.35 21.66 -11.59
N ILE A 56 -8.42 21.49 -10.80
CA ILE A 56 -8.49 21.98 -9.40
C ILE A 56 -7.41 21.29 -8.55
N ILE A 57 -7.31 19.96 -8.63
CA ILE A 57 -6.33 19.17 -7.87
C ILE A 57 -4.88 19.57 -8.21
N GLU A 58 -4.58 19.86 -9.47
CA GLU A 58 -3.27 20.35 -9.90
C GLU A 58 -2.95 21.75 -9.36
N TRP A 59 -3.92 22.67 -9.41
CA TRP A 59 -3.77 24.01 -8.84
C TRP A 59 -3.51 23.97 -7.33
N LEU A 60 -4.27 23.17 -6.58
CA LEU A 60 -4.08 22.97 -5.14
C LEU A 60 -2.74 22.30 -4.80
N CYS A 61 -2.29 21.34 -5.62
CA CYS A 61 -0.98 20.72 -5.47
C CYS A 61 0.15 21.73 -5.63
N HIS A 62 0.06 22.60 -6.64
CA HIS A 62 1.04 23.65 -6.88
C HIS A 62 1.07 24.69 -5.76
N ASP A 63 -0.11 25.09 -5.25
CA ASP A 63 -0.18 26.02 -4.12
C ASP A 63 0.39 25.42 -2.83
N LEU A 64 0.05 24.17 -2.50
CA LEU A 64 0.58 23.48 -1.32
C LEU A 64 2.10 23.41 -1.29
N PHE A 65 2.75 23.20 -2.45
CA PHE A 65 4.21 23.17 -2.55
C PHE A 65 4.90 24.53 -2.30
N ARG A 66 4.15 25.64 -2.25
CA ARG A 66 4.67 26.94 -1.78
C ARG A 66 4.88 26.97 -0.26
N TYR A 67 4.14 26.14 0.47
CA TYR A 67 4.25 25.98 1.93
C TYR A 67 5.17 24.81 2.29
N THR A 68 4.93 23.62 1.71
CA THR A 68 5.69 22.40 2.03
C THR A 68 5.53 21.29 0.98
N LEU A 69 6.60 20.50 0.76
CA LEU A 69 6.55 19.27 -0.04
C LEU A 69 5.87 18.10 0.69
N TYR A 70 5.62 18.21 2.01
CA TYR A 70 4.92 17.21 2.81
C TYR A 70 3.73 17.84 3.57
N PRO A 71 2.62 18.18 2.88
CA PRO A 71 1.46 18.88 3.46
C PRO A 71 0.78 18.17 4.64
N ASN A 72 0.69 16.83 4.63
CA ASN A 72 0.10 16.01 5.69
C ASN A 72 -1.27 16.55 6.17
N ARG A 73 -1.34 17.17 7.35
CA ARG A 73 -2.59 17.72 7.91
C ARG A 73 -3.21 18.84 7.05
N LEU A 74 -2.40 19.55 6.26
CA LEU A 74 -2.90 20.60 5.36
C LEU A 74 -3.82 20.06 4.27
N TYR A 75 -3.66 18.81 3.83
CA TYR A 75 -4.53 18.25 2.79
C TYR A 75 -6.00 18.33 3.19
N LEU A 76 -6.31 17.98 4.44
CA LEU A 76 -7.68 18.03 4.96
C LEU A 76 -8.18 19.47 5.05
N GLU A 77 -7.37 20.40 5.55
CA GLU A 77 -7.77 21.80 5.70
C GLU A 77 -8.01 22.49 4.34
N VAL A 78 -7.16 22.23 3.35
CA VAL A 78 -7.33 22.72 1.96
C VAL A 78 -8.65 22.23 1.38
N CYS A 79 -8.92 20.92 1.49
CA CYS A 79 -10.14 20.32 0.95
C CYS A 79 -11.40 20.79 1.70
N ARG A 80 -11.31 20.98 3.03
CA ARG A 80 -12.38 21.57 3.84
C ARG A 80 -12.70 23.00 3.42
N GLN A 81 -11.69 23.86 3.24
CA GLN A 81 -11.88 25.23 2.76
C GLN A 81 -12.42 25.27 1.32
N LEU A 82 -11.99 24.35 0.45
CA LEU A 82 -12.49 24.22 -0.92
C LEU A 82 -14.00 23.97 -0.95
N VAL A 83 -14.49 22.95 -0.25
CA VAL A 83 -15.93 22.58 -0.26
C VAL A 83 -16.80 23.55 0.54
N LEU A 84 -16.23 24.27 1.51
CA LEU A 84 -16.92 25.38 2.18
C LEU A 84 -17.10 26.60 1.28
N ARG A 85 -16.12 26.89 0.41
CA ARG A 85 -16.20 27.99 -0.58
C ARG A 85 -17.05 27.62 -1.79
N TYR A 86 -17.09 26.33 -2.15
CA TYR A 86 -17.82 25.80 -3.30
C TYR A 86 -18.59 24.54 -2.89
N ASP A 87 -19.77 24.73 -2.30
CA ASP A 87 -20.63 23.65 -1.81
C ASP A 87 -21.04 22.65 -2.91
N VAL A 88 -21.05 23.08 -4.18
CA VAL A 88 -21.24 22.22 -5.37
C VAL A 88 -20.15 21.15 -5.56
N LEU A 89 -19.02 21.28 -4.86
CA LEU A 89 -17.93 20.30 -4.85
C LEU A 89 -18.01 19.31 -3.69
N ARG A 90 -18.95 19.49 -2.75
CA ARG A 90 -19.07 18.64 -1.56
C ARG A 90 -19.41 17.21 -1.96
N ASP A 91 -18.68 16.24 -1.40
CA ASP A 91 -19.00 14.83 -1.56
C ASP A 91 -20.34 14.50 -0.88
N ALA A 92 -21.17 13.67 -1.51
CA ALA A 92 -22.50 13.32 -0.98
C ALA A 92 -22.47 12.39 0.25
N VAL A 93 -21.31 11.83 0.57
CA VAL A 93 -21.07 10.84 1.64
C VAL A 93 -19.79 11.23 2.39
N GLY A 94 -19.71 10.90 3.67
CA GLY A 94 -18.52 11.14 4.51
C GLY A 94 -18.45 12.55 5.09
N THR A 95 -17.24 13.11 5.21
CA THR A 95 -17.00 14.48 5.68
C THR A 95 -17.37 15.54 4.64
N GLY A 96 -17.71 15.11 3.42
CA GLY A 96 -18.00 15.97 2.28
C GLY A 96 -16.76 16.47 1.54
N SER A 97 -15.55 16.00 1.88
CA SER A 97 -14.30 16.41 1.21
C SER A 97 -13.29 15.27 0.97
N ASP A 98 -13.65 14.04 1.32
CA ASP A 98 -12.75 12.88 1.36
C ASP A 98 -12.24 12.45 -0.03
N SER A 99 -13.05 12.64 -1.07
CA SER A 99 -12.65 12.34 -2.45
C SER A 99 -11.58 13.32 -2.93
N TRP A 100 -11.70 14.60 -2.55
CA TRP A 100 -10.74 15.66 -2.88
C TRP A 100 -9.44 15.47 -2.11
N HIS A 101 -9.54 15.12 -0.83
CA HIS A 101 -8.40 14.80 0.03
C HIS A 101 -7.55 13.66 -0.55
N ARG A 102 -8.20 12.55 -0.96
CA ARG A 102 -7.53 11.42 -1.63
C ARG A 102 -6.82 11.85 -2.93
N ALA A 103 -7.54 12.53 -3.83
CA ALA A 103 -6.98 12.96 -5.11
C ALA A 103 -5.81 13.95 -4.96
N LEU A 104 -5.88 14.88 -4.00
CA LEU A 104 -4.85 15.87 -3.74
C LEU A 104 -3.58 15.23 -3.16
N ARG A 105 -3.74 14.30 -2.21
CA ARG A 105 -2.64 13.50 -1.65
C ARG A 105 -1.90 12.71 -2.73
N PHE A 106 -2.64 12.10 -3.67
CA PHE A 106 -2.06 11.37 -4.79
C PHE A 106 -1.26 12.27 -5.73
N LYS A 107 -1.86 13.38 -6.21
CA LYS A 107 -1.17 14.34 -7.10
C LYS A 107 0.10 14.90 -6.45
N CYS A 108 0.06 15.29 -5.18
CA CYS A 108 1.24 15.76 -4.46
C CYS A 108 2.32 14.68 -4.30
N LYS A 109 1.96 13.41 -4.02
CA LYS A 109 2.92 12.29 -4.00
C LYS A 109 3.62 12.12 -5.36
N TYR A 110 2.85 12.19 -6.45
CA TYR A 110 3.33 12.03 -7.81
C TYR A 110 4.25 13.18 -8.26
N GLU A 111 3.83 14.44 -8.09
CA GLU A 111 4.65 15.59 -8.49
C GLU A 111 5.92 15.73 -7.65
N ARG A 112 5.87 15.39 -6.35
CA ARG A 112 7.07 15.40 -5.49
C ARG A 112 8.12 14.39 -5.97
N GLY A 113 7.72 13.21 -6.45
CA GLY A 113 8.65 12.22 -7.01
C GLY A 113 9.49 12.80 -8.16
N LYS A 114 8.88 13.59 -9.05
CA LYS A 114 9.60 14.29 -10.13
C LYS A 114 10.60 15.31 -9.61
N ILE A 115 10.28 16.01 -8.51
CA ILE A 115 11.14 17.03 -7.88
C ILE A 115 12.33 16.37 -7.17
N GLU A 116 12.10 15.28 -6.43
CA GLU A 116 13.14 14.48 -5.75
C GLU A 116 14.12 13.80 -6.74
N GLU A 117 13.74 13.67 -8.02
CA GLU A 117 14.58 13.12 -9.09
C GLU A 117 15.47 14.17 -9.79
N THR A 118 15.35 15.46 -9.45
CA THR A 118 16.08 16.56 -10.11
C THR A 118 17.57 16.62 -9.74
N GLY A 119 18.38 17.12 -10.70
CA GLY A 119 19.83 16.83 -10.80
C GLY A 119 20.72 17.14 -9.60
N VAL A 120 20.31 17.99 -8.65
CA VAL A 120 21.08 18.31 -7.43
C VAL A 120 21.36 17.05 -6.58
N ILE A 121 20.44 16.09 -6.57
CA ILE A 121 20.62 14.81 -5.85
C ILE A 121 21.58 13.87 -6.59
N GLN A 122 21.63 13.92 -7.92
CA GLN A 122 22.63 13.19 -8.71
C GLN A 122 24.05 13.74 -8.48
N GLU A 123 24.22 15.07 -8.44
CA GLU A 123 25.52 15.69 -8.19
C GLU A 123 26.04 15.44 -6.77
N LYS A 124 25.16 15.50 -5.75
CA LYS A 124 25.55 15.18 -4.37
C LYS A 124 25.95 13.71 -4.22
N ARG A 125 25.28 12.78 -4.92
CA ARG A 125 25.73 11.37 -5.04
C ARG A 125 27.09 11.24 -5.72
N LYS A 126 27.38 12.04 -6.75
CA LYS A 126 28.71 12.08 -7.41
C LYS A 126 29.83 12.68 -6.54
N LYS A 127 29.54 13.69 -5.71
CA LYS A 127 30.55 14.36 -4.85
C LYS A 127 30.83 13.65 -3.52
N PHE A 128 29.84 13.02 -2.91
CA PHE A 128 29.97 12.40 -1.57
C PHE A 128 29.78 10.88 -1.57
N GLY A 129 29.50 10.25 -2.71
CA GLY A 129 29.59 8.81 -2.86
C GLY A 129 31.04 8.32 -2.76
N LYS A 130 31.28 7.22 -2.04
CA LYS A 130 32.61 6.58 -1.99
C LYS A 130 33.05 6.22 -3.42
N LYS A 131 34.23 6.69 -3.83
CA LYS A 131 34.87 6.25 -5.09
C LYS A 131 35.05 4.73 -5.06
N ARG A 132 34.37 4.00 -5.95
CA ARG A 132 34.63 2.57 -6.20
C ARG A 132 35.99 2.47 -6.90
N THR A 133 36.89 1.63 -6.38
CA THR A 133 38.18 1.32 -7.00
C THR A 133 37.93 0.52 -8.29
N GLN A 134 38.66 0.83 -9.36
CA GLN A 134 38.49 0.17 -10.65
C GLN A 134 39.12 -1.22 -10.67
N HIS A 135 38.30 -2.25 -10.47
CA HIS A 135 38.37 -3.49 -11.25
C HIS A 135 36.97 -4.12 -11.29
N ASP A 136 36.61 -4.69 -12.44
CA ASP A 136 35.35 -5.38 -12.80
C ASP A 136 34.22 -4.54 -13.43
N ASN A 137 34.16 -4.64 -14.75
CA ASN A 137 32.94 -4.70 -15.56
C ASN A 137 32.36 -6.13 -15.40
N HIS A 138 31.08 -6.49 -15.51
CA HIS A 138 29.79 -5.84 -15.79
C HIS A 138 28.75 -6.90 -15.33
N ASP A 139 27.61 -6.66 -14.67
CA ASP A 139 26.89 -5.45 -14.26
C ASP A 139 26.58 -5.46 -12.74
N ASP A 140 26.02 -4.35 -12.22
CA ASP A 140 25.35 -4.29 -10.91
C ASP A 140 24.11 -3.38 -11.05
N ASP A 141 23.15 -3.84 -11.86
CA ASP A 141 21.87 -3.19 -12.11
C ASP A 141 21.09 -3.12 -10.78
N ASN A 142 21.07 -1.94 -10.14
CA ASN A 142 20.34 -1.69 -8.89
C ASN A 142 18.84 -1.64 -9.16
N ILE A 143 18.31 -2.76 -9.63
CA ILE A 143 16.90 -3.09 -9.67
C ILE A 143 16.47 -3.23 -8.21
N SER A 144 16.00 -2.13 -7.63
CA SER A 144 14.88 -2.22 -6.69
C SER A 144 13.81 -3.05 -7.39
N ALA A 145 13.55 -4.27 -6.89
CA ALA A 145 12.81 -5.34 -7.58
C ALA A 145 11.79 -4.77 -8.57
N LYS A 146 12.12 -4.84 -9.88
CA LYS A 146 11.37 -4.17 -10.96
C LYS A 146 9.92 -4.61 -10.78
N ARG A 147 9.07 -3.71 -10.29
CA ARG A 147 7.69 -4.04 -9.95
C ARG A 147 7.03 -4.60 -11.20
N ILE A 148 6.77 -5.89 -11.18
CA ILE A 148 5.73 -6.44 -12.03
C ILE A 148 4.47 -5.75 -11.52
N CYS A 149 3.90 -4.85 -12.31
CA CYS A 149 2.52 -4.42 -12.10
C CYS A 149 1.65 -5.67 -12.29
N ARG A 150 1.39 -6.39 -11.20
CA ARG A 150 0.56 -7.58 -11.16
C ARG A 150 -0.90 -7.16 -11.28
N ARG A 151 -1.28 -6.66 -12.46
CA ARG A 151 -2.70 -6.65 -12.83
C ARG A 151 -3.17 -8.11 -12.78
N PRO A 152 -4.22 -8.44 -12.03
CA PRO A 152 -4.93 -9.69 -12.24
C PRO A 152 -5.28 -9.80 -13.74
N GLY A 153 -5.29 -11.02 -14.27
CA GLY A 153 -5.87 -11.24 -15.61
C GLY A 153 -7.31 -10.76 -15.63
N ASN A 154 -7.84 -10.43 -16.81
CA ASN A 154 -9.25 -10.02 -16.95
C ASN A 154 -10.16 -11.14 -16.41
N VAL A 155 -10.62 -10.99 -15.16
CA VAL A 155 -11.71 -11.82 -14.62
C VAL A 155 -13.00 -11.23 -15.17
N GLU A 156 -13.65 -11.95 -16.08
CA GLU A 156 -14.92 -11.53 -16.64
C GLU A 156 -15.97 -11.47 -15.52
N ALA A 157 -16.69 -10.35 -15.44
CA ALA A 157 -17.74 -10.17 -14.43
C ALA A 157 -18.96 -11.03 -14.81
N LEU A 158 -19.08 -12.19 -14.17
CA LEU A 158 -20.22 -13.11 -14.31
C LEU A 158 -21.50 -12.61 -13.62
N GLU A 159 -21.35 -11.73 -12.62
CA GLU A 159 -22.44 -11.17 -11.81
C GLU A 159 -22.70 -9.71 -12.18
N ASP A 160 -23.98 -9.28 -12.18
CA ASP A 160 -24.34 -7.88 -12.40
C ASP A 160 -24.13 -7.00 -11.14
N GLU A 161 -24.12 -5.67 -11.31
CA GLU A 161 -23.86 -4.74 -10.20
C GLU A 161 -24.87 -4.82 -9.06
N LEU A 162 -26.11 -5.25 -9.31
CA LEU A 162 -27.15 -5.38 -8.28
C LEU A 162 -26.94 -6.68 -7.49
N SER A 163 -26.61 -7.78 -8.18
CA SER A 163 -26.21 -9.06 -7.59
C SER A 163 -24.98 -8.88 -6.68
N VAL A 164 -23.92 -8.25 -7.19
CA VAL A 164 -22.70 -7.96 -6.40
C VAL A 164 -23.04 -7.19 -5.12
N LYS A 165 -23.87 -6.14 -5.20
CA LYS A 165 -24.30 -5.36 -4.02
C LYS A 165 -25.13 -6.20 -3.05
N ALA A 166 -25.98 -7.10 -3.55
CA ALA A 166 -26.76 -8.02 -2.71
C ALA A 166 -25.86 -9.02 -1.96
N HIS A 167 -24.84 -9.59 -2.62
CA HIS A 167 -23.88 -10.50 -1.99
C HIS A 167 -23.00 -9.79 -0.94
N ILE A 168 -22.56 -8.55 -1.20
CA ILE A 168 -21.85 -7.73 -0.20
C ILE A 168 -22.73 -7.51 1.04
N ALA A 169 -23.97 -7.05 0.85
CA ALA A 169 -24.90 -6.80 1.95
C ALA A 169 -25.28 -8.08 2.72
N ALA A 170 -25.40 -9.22 2.03
CA ALA A 170 -25.65 -10.52 2.65
C ALA A 170 -24.48 -10.96 3.54
N MET A 171 -23.24 -10.88 3.05
CA MET A 171 -22.03 -11.17 3.81
C MET A 171 -21.87 -10.24 5.02
N GLN A 172 -22.04 -8.92 4.84
CA GLN A 172 -21.99 -7.95 5.95
C GLN A 172 -23.00 -8.29 7.04
N LYS A 173 -24.25 -8.63 6.65
CA LYS A 173 -25.28 -9.10 7.58
C LYS A 173 -24.91 -10.41 8.26
N GLU A 174 -24.31 -11.35 7.53
CA GLU A 174 -23.88 -12.65 8.07
C GLU A 174 -22.81 -12.48 9.17
N PHE A 175 -21.87 -11.56 8.97
CA PHE A 175 -20.83 -11.20 9.95
C PHE A 175 -21.37 -10.56 11.24
N THR A 176 -22.58 -10.00 11.24
CA THR A 176 -23.20 -9.48 12.49
C THR A 176 -23.85 -10.55 13.37
N LYS A 177 -23.92 -11.80 12.90
CA LYS A 177 -24.56 -12.89 13.66
C LYS A 177 -23.60 -13.51 14.67
N ALA A 178 -24.13 -13.96 15.79
CA ALA A 178 -23.37 -14.74 16.79
C ALA A 178 -22.83 -16.08 16.24
N CYS A 179 -23.50 -16.66 15.25
CA CYS A 179 -23.06 -17.86 14.53
C CYS A 179 -23.17 -17.60 13.00
N PRO A 180 -22.14 -17.03 12.36
CA PRO A 180 -22.16 -16.76 10.92
C PRO A 180 -22.16 -18.05 10.08
N ASN A 181 -22.92 -18.08 8.99
CA ASN A 181 -22.85 -19.14 7.99
C ASN A 181 -21.60 -18.97 7.11
N VAL A 182 -20.53 -19.70 7.46
CA VAL A 182 -19.24 -19.70 6.75
C VAL A 182 -19.38 -20.03 5.26
N LEU A 183 -20.30 -20.93 4.87
CA LEU A 183 -20.51 -21.26 3.46
C LEU A 183 -21.16 -20.10 2.68
N SER A 184 -22.09 -19.37 3.32
CA SER A 184 -22.71 -18.19 2.73
C SER A 184 -21.73 -17.02 2.58
N ILE A 185 -20.78 -16.90 3.51
CA ILE A 185 -19.67 -15.95 3.42
C ILE A 185 -18.74 -16.32 2.26
N ALA A 186 -18.35 -17.60 2.15
CA ALA A 186 -17.44 -18.07 1.11
C ALA A 186 -18.02 -17.89 -0.31
N ASP A 187 -19.29 -18.24 -0.54
CA ASP A 187 -20.01 -18.00 -1.81
C ASP A 187 -20.11 -16.50 -2.13
N SER A 188 -20.42 -15.66 -1.13
CA SER A 188 -20.48 -14.20 -1.32
C SER A 188 -19.11 -13.63 -1.66
N MET A 189 -18.03 -14.10 -1.02
CA MET A 189 -16.65 -13.70 -1.34
C MET A 189 -16.22 -14.16 -2.73
N GLU A 190 -16.70 -15.32 -3.20
CA GLU A 190 -16.43 -15.84 -4.54
C GLU A 190 -17.12 -15.01 -5.62
N ARG A 191 -18.43 -14.82 -5.54
CA ARG A 191 -19.23 -14.05 -6.52
C ARG A 191 -18.79 -12.61 -6.65
N THR A 192 -18.35 -12.02 -5.54
CA THR A 192 -17.90 -10.62 -5.50
C THR A 192 -16.42 -10.45 -5.87
N PHE A 193 -15.65 -11.52 -6.07
CA PHE A 193 -14.21 -11.47 -6.31
C PHE A 193 -13.79 -10.55 -7.47
N ALA A 194 -14.40 -10.73 -8.65
CA ALA A 194 -14.08 -9.91 -9.83
C ALA A 194 -14.34 -8.41 -9.60
N ALA A 195 -15.49 -8.09 -8.98
CA ALA A 195 -15.87 -6.73 -8.66
C ALA A 195 -14.96 -6.11 -7.57
N ARG A 196 -14.59 -6.89 -6.54
CA ARG A 196 -13.65 -6.49 -5.49
C ARG A 196 -12.26 -6.20 -6.04
N GLN A 197 -11.70 -7.11 -6.84
CA GLN A 197 -10.39 -6.93 -7.48
C GLN A 197 -10.37 -5.69 -8.38
N LYS A 198 -11.42 -5.49 -9.19
CA LYS A 198 -11.57 -4.28 -10.01
C LYS A 198 -11.63 -3.02 -9.14
N TRP A 199 -12.47 -3.01 -8.10
CA TRP A 199 -12.63 -1.87 -7.19
C TRP A 199 -11.33 -1.52 -6.47
N ILE A 200 -10.61 -2.51 -5.93
CA ILE A 200 -9.30 -2.31 -5.28
C ILE A 200 -8.28 -1.75 -6.27
N ALA A 201 -8.27 -2.23 -7.52
CA ALA A 201 -7.33 -1.79 -8.55
C ALA A 201 -7.65 -0.42 -9.17
N GLU A 202 -8.93 -0.04 -9.27
CA GLU A 202 -9.36 1.22 -9.90
C GLU A 202 -9.51 2.38 -8.89
N GLU A 203 -10.06 2.12 -7.70
CA GLU A 203 -10.36 3.17 -6.72
C GLU A 203 -9.30 3.34 -5.62
N CYS A 204 -8.41 2.36 -5.45
CA CYS A 204 -7.39 2.32 -4.38
C CYS A 204 -7.97 2.70 -2.99
N PRO A 205 -9.02 1.99 -2.51
CA PRO A 205 -9.66 2.23 -1.21
C PRO A 205 -8.67 2.02 -0.05
N SER A 206 -8.96 2.60 1.13
CA SER A 206 -8.18 2.31 2.34
C SER A 206 -8.47 0.90 2.83
N VAL A 207 -7.58 0.33 3.66
CA VAL A 207 -7.80 -1.02 4.22
C VAL A 207 -8.99 -1.03 5.17
N THR A 208 -9.29 0.11 5.80
CA THR A 208 -10.54 0.30 6.56
C THR A 208 -11.77 0.16 5.63
N ASP A 209 -11.81 0.88 4.50
CA ASP A 209 -12.93 0.79 3.54
C ASP A 209 -13.08 -0.65 2.98
N ILE A 210 -11.96 -1.33 2.71
CA ILE A 210 -11.94 -2.72 2.21
C ILE A 210 -12.53 -3.66 3.26
N PHE A 211 -12.14 -3.55 4.53
CA PHE A 211 -12.65 -4.42 5.60
C PHE A 211 -14.09 -4.09 6.01
N GLU A 212 -14.52 -2.83 5.93
CA GLU A 212 -15.94 -2.47 6.14
C GLU A 212 -16.83 -3.03 5.00
N THR A 213 -16.33 -3.02 3.77
CA THR A 213 -17.07 -3.57 2.61
C THR A 213 -17.02 -5.10 2.57
N TYR A 214 -15.86 -5.69 2.88
CA TYR A 214 -15.58 -7.13 2.85
C TYR A 214 -15.02 -7.60 4.21
N PRO A 215 -15.87 -7.71 5.25
CA PRO A 215 -15.43 -8.02 6.61
C PRO A 215 -14.72 -9.38 6.73
N ALA A 216 -14.95 -10.32 5.81
CA ALA A 216 -14.20 -11.56 5.77
C ALA A 216 -12.68 -11.34 5.64
N LEU A 217 -12.23 -10.29 4.94
CA LEU A 217 -10.80 -10.00 4.75
C LEU A 217 -10.06 -9.49 6.01
N SER A 218 -10.76 -9.22 7.12
CA SER A 218 -10.08 -9.01 8.41
C SER A 218 -9.60 -10.31 9.05
N GLU A 219 -10.05 -11.46 8.57
CA GLU A 219 -9.61 -12.79 9.03
C GLU A 219 -8.46 -13.32 8.16
N VAL A 220 -7.37 -13.76 8.80
CA VAL A 220 -6.18 -14.30 8.10
C VAL A 220 -6.53 -15.46 7.16
N LYS A 221 -7.53 -16.28 7.53
CA LYS A 221 -8.00 -17.39 6.69
C LYS A 221 -8.58 -16.92 5.35
N GLU A 222 -9.38 -15.85 5.31
CA GLU A 222 -9.92 -15.36 4.03
C GLU A 222 -8.84 -14.60 3.25
N VAL A 223 -7.85 -13.97 3.91
CA VAL A 223 -6.67 -13.41 3.22
C VAL A 223 -5.91 -14.49 2.45
N PHE A 224 -5.82 -15.71 2.98
CA PHE A 224 -5.22 -16.84 2.25
C PHE A 224 -6.09 -17.32 1.09
N LEU A 225 -7.41 -17.45 1.28
CA LEU A 225 -8.34 -17.82 0.21
C LEU A 225 -8.37 -16.76 -0.91
N GLU A 226 -8.39 -15.48 -0.58
CA GLU A 226 -8.34 -14.39 -1.55
C GLU A 226 -6.99 -14.36 -2.31
N PHE A 227 -5.87 -14.64 -1.63
CA PHE A 227 -4.58 -14.83 -2.30
C PHE A 227 -4.59 -16.04 -3.25
N GLU A 228 -5.22 -17.15 -2.86
CA GLU A 228 -5.40 -18.32 -3.72
C GLU A 228 -6.29 -17.98 -4.94
N ARG A 229 -7.41 -17.24 -4.77
CA ARG A 229 -8.23 -16.75 -5.89
C ARG A 229 -7.42 -15.89 -6.87
N ILE A 230 -6.47 -15.08 -6.38
CA ILE A 230 -5.60 -14.22 -7.21
C ILE A 230 -4.49 -15.00 -7.92
N THR A 231 -3.90 -16.01 -7.27
CA THR A 231 -2.63 -16.63 -7.71
C THR A 231 -2.75 -18.09 -8.14
N SER A 232 -3.88 -18.74 -7.86
CA SER A 232 -4.11 -20.19 -7.98
C SER A 232 -3.12 -21.04 -7.17
N VAL A 233 -2.54 -20.49 -6.10
CA VAL A 233 -1.62 -21.18 -5.18
C VAL A 233 -2.05 -20.93 -3.74
N HIS A 234 -2.26 -21.98 -2.96
CA HIS A 234 -2.64 -21.84 -1.56
C HIS A 234 -1.40 -21.55 -0.67
N PRO A 235 -1.42 -20.55 0.22
CA PRO A 235 -0.23 -20.16 0.99
C PRO A 235 0.38 -21.26 1.88
N GLN A 236 -0.41 -22.24 2.32
CA GLN A 236 0.07 -23.38 3.11
C GLN A 236 1.04 -24.30 2.34
N GLU A 237 1.08 -24.25 1.00
CA GLU A 237 2.12 -24.96 0.24
C GLU A 237 3.54 -24.57 0.68
N LEU A 238 3.71 -23.35 1.23
CA LEU A 238 4.97 -22.84 1.72
C LEU A 238 5.53 -23.65 2.91
N GLU A 239 4.69 -24.28 3.73
CA GLU A 239 5.14 -25.13 4.83
C GLU A 239 5.85 -26.37 4.26
N SER A 240 5.21 -27.07 3.31
CA SER A 240 5.80 -28.21 2.60
C SER A 240 7.03 -27.84 1.77
N LEU A 241 7.08 -26.61 1.24
CA LEU A 241 8.23 -26.06 0.52
C LEU A 241 9.39 -25.79 1.48
N ALA A 242 9.11 -25.22 2.65
CA ALA A 242 10.09 -24.95 3.70
C ALA A 242 10.73 -26.26 4.17
N GLU A 243 9.94 -27.26 4.55
CA GLU A 243 10.46 -28.59 4.94
C GLU A 243 11.38 -29.20 3.87
N ARG A 244 10.92 -29.21 2.60
CA ARG A 244 11.66 -29.77 1.47
C ARG A 244 12.97 -29.03 1.18
N HIS A 245 12.97 -27.71 1.27
CA HIS A 245 14.09 -26.88 0.81
C HIS A 245 14.99 -26.33 1.92
N MET A 246 14.61 -26.43 3.20
CA MET A 246 15.42 -25.91 4.31
C MET A 246 16.86 -26.46 4.35
N PRO A 247 17.14 -27.76 4.10
CA PRO A 247 18.51 -28.26 4.04
C PRO A 247 19.35 -27.60 2.95
N THR A 248 18.72 -27.28 1.80
CA THR A 248 19.37 -26.57 0.70
C THR A 248 19.59 -25.10 1.04
N LEU A 249 18.60 -24.44 1.66
CA LEU A 249 18.71 -23.05 2.12
C LEU A 249 19.83 -22.89 3.14
N LEU A 250 19.93 -23.78 4.14
CA LEU A 250 21.00 -23.78 5.13
C LEU A 250 22.39 -23.91 4.49
N ARG A 251 22.55 -24.83 3.53
CA ARG A 251 23.81 -25.03 2.79
C ARG A 251 24.23 -23.79 1.99
N LEU A 252 23.28 -23.12 1.34
CA LEU A 252 23.53 -21.90 0.56
C LEU A 252 23.76 -20.66 1.46
N ALA A 253 23.07 -20.61 2.60
CA ALA A 253 23.16 -19.52 3.55
C ALA A 253 24.47 -19.54 4.36
N GLY A 254 24.89 -20.73 4.81
CA GLY A 254 26.09 -20.92 5.61
C GLY A 254 26.14 -19.98 6.81
N LYS A 255 27.17 -19.12 6.88
CA LYS A 255 27.35 -18.14 7.96
C LYS A 255 26.30 -16.99 7.99
N LYS A 256 25.38 -16.92 7.03
CA LYS A 256 24.29 -15.93 7.01
C LYS A 256 23.03 -16.38 7.76
N VAL A 257 22.92 -17.66 8.14
CA VAL A 257 21.80 -18.16 8.94
C VAL A 257 21.83 -17.49 10.31
N GLU A 258 20.69 -16.98 10.77
CA GLU A 258 20.61 -16.35 12.09
C GLU A 258 20.57 -17.39 13.21
N GLY A 259 21.11 -17.03 14.38
CA GLY A 259 21.05 -17.90 15.56
C GLY A 259 19.61 -18.22 16.00
N VAL A 260 18.65 -17.35 15.68
CA VAL A 260 17.22 -17.60 15.89
C VAL A 260 16.73 -18.76 15.01
N SER A 261 17.00 -18.73 13.71
CA SER A 261 16.65 -19.82 12.79
C SER A 261 17.23 -21.16 13.23
N LEU A 262 18.48 -21.18 13.73
CA LEU A 262 19.11 -22.42 14.23
C LEU A 262 18.43 -22.94 15.51
N LYS A 263 18.02 -22.05 16.43
CA LYS A 263 17.27 -22.44 17.63
C LYS A 263 15.90 -23.02 17.29
N LEU A 264 15.17 -22.38 16.38
CA LEU A 264 13.87 -22.86 15.90
C LEU A 264 13.97 -24.28 15.32
N LEU A 265 14.96 -24.53 14.45
CA LEU A 265 15.20 -25.88 13.88
C LEU A 265 15.56 -26.92 14.95
N ALA A 266 16.36 -26.56 15.95
CA ALA A 266 16.71 -27.46 17.05
C ALA A 266 15.49 -27.82 17.91
N LYS A 267 14.57 -26.86 18.11
CA LYS A 267 13.30 -27.07 18.82
C LYS A 267 12.32 -27.90 17.98
N ALA A 268 12.19 -27.64 16.68
CA ALA A 268 11.39 -28.42 15.74
C ALA A 268 11.78 -29.91 15.69
N ALA A 269 13.07 -30.23 15.86
CA ALA A 269 13.56 -31.60 15.92
C ALA A 269 13.19 -32.35 17.22
N THR A 270 12.68 -31.65 18.25
CA THR A 270 12.35 -32.22 19.58
C THR A 270 10.89 -32.05 19.98
N VAL A 271 10.17 -31.09 19.40
CA VAL A 271 8.77 -30.76 19.71
C VAL A 271 7.93 -30.80 18.43
N PRO A 272 6.89 -31.64 18.34
CA PRO A 272 5.94 -31.60 17.23
C PRO A 272 5.12 -30.31 17.25
N ASP A 273 5.14 -29.57 16.14
CA ASP A 273 4.54 -28.23 16.02
C ASP A 273 3.82 -27.99 14.68
N GLY A 274 3.62 -29.05 13.89
CA GLY A 274 3.05 -28.97 12.55
C GLY A 274 3.95 -28.32 11.50
N GLY A 275 5.25 -28.16 11.75
CA GLY A 275 6.19 -27.54 10.80
C GLY A 275 6.30 -26.02 10.92
N CYS A 276 5.62 -25.40 11.90
CA CYS A 276 5.61 -23.96 12.15
C CYS A 276 7.03 -23.37 12.32
N MET A 277 7.84 -23.95 13.20
CA MET A 277 9.22 -23.55 13.50
C MET A 277 10.14 -23.71 12.30
N THR A 278 10.00 -24.78 11.52
CA THR A 278 10.75 -24.99 10.28
C THR A 278 10.40 -23.93 9.25
N THR A 279 9.11 -23.62 9.10
CA THR A 279 8.59 -22.59 8.20
C THR A 279 9.04 -21.19 8.63
N LEU A 280 8.98 -20.88 9.93
CA LEU A 280 9.48 -19.62 10.50
C LEU A 280 10.99 -19.46 10.29
N ALA A 281 11.78 -20.50 10.56
CA ALA A 281 13.23 -20.49 10.33
C ALA A 281 13.58 -20.29 8.84
N PHE A 282 12.80 -20.90 7.94
CA PHE A 282 12.92 -20.71 6.48
C PHE A 282 12.60 -19.26 6.08
N LEU A 283 11.47 -18.72 6.53
CA LEU A 283 11.02 -17.34 6.29
C LEU A 283 11.99 -16.28 6.82
N MET A 284 12.57 -16.49 8.00
CA MET A 284 13.59 -15.58 8.57
C MET A 284 14.91 -15.65 7.80
N THR A 285 15.26 -16.81 7.24
CA THR A 285 16.55 -17.02 6.54
C THR A 285 16.52 -16.54 5.08
N LEU A 286 15.37 -16.63 4.40
CA LEU A 286 15.23 -16.27 2.99
C LEU A 286 15.68 -14.84 2.63
N PRO A 287 15.23 -13.76 3.32
CA PRO A 287 15.63 -12.38 2.99
C PRO A 287 17.16 -12.17 3.02
N ARG A 288 17.86 -12.88 3.90
CA ARG A 288 19.33 -12.80 3.99
C ARG A 288 20.05 -13.33 2.75
N MET A 289 19.41 -14.19 1.95
CA MET A 289 19.99 -14.69 0.70
C MET A 289 20.07 -13.60 -0.37
N VAL A 290 19.03 -12.78 -0.46
CA VAL A 290 18.93 -11.63 -1.38
C VAL A 290 19.50 -10.33 -0.79
N LYS A 291 20.24 -10.41 0.32
CA LYS A 291 20.84 -9.27 1.07
C LYS A 291 19.82 -8.30 1.68
N GLU A 292 18.56 -8.72 1.81
CA GLU A 292 17.49 -7.94 2.44
C GLU A 292 17.51 -8.09 3.97
N ARG A 293 16.68 -7.29 4.64
CA ARG A 293 16.43 -7.34 6.09
C ARG A 293 14.96 -7.65 6.32
N THR A 294 14.66 -8.32 7.43
CA THR A 294 13.31 -8.59 7.95
C THR A 294 12.62 -7.33 8.49
N ALA A 295 12.64 -6.23 7.72
CA ALA A 295 12.12 -4.93 8.12
C ALA A 295 10.59 -4.89 8.27
N PHE A 296 9.88 -5.95 7.86
CA PHE A 296 8.46 -6.17 8.11
C PHE A 296 8.18 -6.68 9.54
N LEU A 297 9.16 -7.25 10.24
CA LEU A 297 9.03 -7.59 11.67
C LEU A 297 9.14 -6.33 12.54
N LYS A 298 8.35 -6.27 13.62
CA LYS A 298 8.28 -5.19 14.61
C LYS A 298 8.12 -5.77 16.01
N ASP A 299 8.86 -5.22 16.97
CA ASP A 299 8.76 -5.60 18.38
C ASP A 299 7.48 -5.04 19.05
N SER A 300 6.83 -4.06 18.43
CA SER A 300 5.59 -3.42 18.93
C SER A 300 4.72 -2.89 17.79
N ALA A 301 3.41 -2.80 18.05
CA ALA A 301 2.45 -2.23 17.11
C ALA A 301 2.69 -0.73 16.93
N LEU A 302 2.63 -0.28 15.68
CA LEU A 302 2.66 1.13 15.32
C LEU A 302 1.26 1.72 15.44
N TRP A 303 1.15 3.06 15.47
CA TRP A 303 -0.17 3.70 15.33
C TRP A 303 -0.72 3.60 13.89
N PHE A 304 0.17 3.41 12.91
CA PHE A 304 -0.16 3.22 11.49
C PHE A 304 1.02 2.56 10.76
N SER A 305 0.76 1.61 9.86
CA SER A 305 1.78 1.02 8.97
C SER A 305 1.35 1.06 7.49
N THR A 306 2.07 1.79 6.64
CA THR A 306 1.73 1.91 5.20
C THR A 306 1.71 0.57 4.44
N TYR A 307 2.45 -0.42 4.93
CA TYR A 307 2.57 -1.75 4.34
C TYR A 307 2.32 -2.81 5.43
N PRO A 308 1.86 -4.02 5.08
CA PRO A 308 1.72 -5.12 6.03
C PRO A 308 3.01 -5.37 6.81
N ALA A 309 2.91 -5.34 8.14
CA ALA A 309 4.00 -5.57 9.07
C ALA A 309 3.55 -6.55 10.16
N VAL A 310 4.45 -7.44 10.58
CA VAL A 310 4.20 -8.40 11.65
C VAL A 310 4.68 -7.82 12.96
N VAL A 311 3.82 -7.81 13.97
CA VAL A 311 4.17 -7.46 15.35
C VAL A 311 4.37 -8.77 16.12
N TRP A 312 5.61 -9.04 16.48
CA TRP A 312 6.01 -10.21 17.26
C TRP A 312 7.31 -9.90 18.00
N THR A 313 7.35 -10.23 19.29
CA THR A 313 8.46 -9.95 20.22
C THR A 313 9.67 -10.88 20.06
N ASN A 314 9.67 -11.76 19.05
CA ASN A 314 10.68 -12.80 18.83
C ASN A 314 10.85 -13.74 20.05
N ASP A 315 9.77 -13.98 20.79
CA ASP A 315 9.71 -15.02 21.81
C ASP A 315 9.72 -16.40 21.13
N LEU A 316 10.74 -17.20 21.42
CA LEU A 316 10.93 -18.53 20.85
C LEU A 316 10.43 -19.64 21.78
N GLU A 317 10.07 -19.29 23.03
CA GLU A 317 9.47 -20.22 23.96
C GLU A 317 7.97 -20.34 23.75
N ASP A 318 7.29 -19.20 23.57
CA ASP A 318 5.89 -19.11 23.16
C ASP A 318 5.75 -18.52 21.74
N LEU A 319 5.50 -19.39 20.76
CA LEU A 319 5.20 -19.03 19.36
C LEU A 319 3.69 -18.80 19.13
N GLY A 320 2.95 -18.41 20.17
CA GLY A 320 1.52 -18.17 20.12
C GLY A 320 1.09 -16.95 19.29
N GLN A 321 -0.09 -16.43 19.60
CA GLN A 321 -0.78 -15.46 18.75
C GLN A 321 0.06 -14.22 18.46
N CYS A 322 0.10 -13.86 17.18
CA CYS A 322 0.85 -12.73 16.64
C CYS A 322 -0.10 -11.80 15.89
N LEU A 323 0.32 -10.54 15.69
CA LEU A 323 -0.50 -9.55 15.01
C LEU A 323 0.09 -9.19 13.65
N VAL A 324 -0.77 -9.02 12.64
CA VAL A 324 -0.41 -8.41 11.37
C VAL A 324 -1.07 -7.05 11.29
N GLN A 325 -0.25 -6.00 11.29
CA GLN A 325 -0.71 -4.63 11.16
C GLN A 325 -0.62 -4.16 9.72
N VAL A 326 -1.70 -3.54 9.24
CA VAL A 326 -1.74 -2.84 7.96
C VAL A 326 -2.63 -1.61 8.07
N GLU A 327 -2.13 -0.46 7.64
CA GLU A 327 -2.67 0.85 7.99
C GLU A 327 -2.94 0.97 9.51
N ASN A 328 -4.17 1.30 9.88
CA ASN A 328 -4.70 1.32 11.26
C ASN A 328 -5.41 0.00 11.66
N GLN A 329 -5.41 -1.00 10.78
CA GLN A 329 -6.08 -2.29 10.99
C GLN A 329 -5.10 -3.33 11.55
N ILE A 330 -5.64 -4.28 12.31
CA ILE A 330 -4.90 -5.37 12.96
C ILE A 330 -5.64 -6.67 12.69
N LEU A 331 -4.92 -7.68 12.18
CA LEU A 331 -5.40 -9.04 12.03
C LEU A 331 -4.67 -9.94 13.04
N ASN A 332 -5.40 -10.89 13.64
CA ASN A 332 -4.82 -11.90 14.52
C ASN A 332 -4.36 -13.11 13.70
N ALA A 333 -3.13 -13.56 13.94
CA ALA A 333 -2.58 -14.80 13.41
C ALA A 333 -2.27 -15.76 14.57
N GLU A 334 -2.41 -17.05 14.33
CA GLU A 334 -2.25 -18.11 15.34
C GLU A 334 -0.79 -18.25 15.81
N ASN A 335 0.17 -17.92 14.93
CA ASN A 335 1.61 -18.04 15.18
C ASN A 335 2.42 -17.08 14.26
N PRO A 336 3.73 -16.85 14.53
CA PRO A 336 4.56 -15.94 13.73
C PRO A 336 4.74 -16.36 12.27
N ALA A 337 4.78 -17.66 11.95
CA ALA A 337 4.93 -18.11 10.57
C ALA A 337 3.70 -17.72 9.74
N GLN A 338 2.51 -18.02 10.27
CA GLN A 338 1.23 -17.61 9.68
C GLN A 338 1.13 -16.09 9.55
N ALA A 339 1.60 -15.33 10.55
CA ALA A 339 1.61 -13.87 10.50
C ALA A 339 2.49 -13.32 9.35
N ILE A 340 3.68 -13.89 9.13
CA ILE A 340 4.57 -13.49 8.03
C ILE A 340 3.97 -13.86 6.67
N ILE A 341 3.35 -15.04 6.55
CA ILE A 341 2.66 -15.47 5.33
C ILE A 341 1.47 -14.54 5.04
N ALA A 342 0.67 -14.20 6.05
CA ALA A 342 -0.45 -13.26 5.93
C ALA A 342 0.02 -11.86 5.53
N ALA A 343 1.08 -11.34 6.15
CA ALA A 343 1.69 -10.07 5.76
C ALA A 343 2.15 -10.07 4.29
N PHE A 344 2.72 -11.20 3.81
CA PHE A 344 3.05 -11.38 2.40
C PHE A 344 1.79 -11.38 1.52
N CYS A 345 0.80 -12.23 1.81
CA CYS A 345 -0.44 -12.35 1.03
C CYS A 345 -1.21 -11.02 0.93
N LEU A 346 -1.25 -10.21 2.00
CA LEU A 346 -1.87 -8.89 2.01
C LEU A 346 -1.29 -7.92 0.97
N HIS A 347 -0.04 -8.09 0.51
CA HIS A 347 0.51 -7.27 -0.58
C HIS A 347 -0.20 -7.52 -1.92
N TRP A 348 -0.69 -8.74 -2.17
CA TRP A 348 -1.48 -9.08 -3.35
C TRP A 348 -2.94 -8.69 -3.15
N VAL A 349 -3.53 -9.12 -2.03
CA VAL A 349 -4.96 -8.92 -1.71
C VAL A 349 -5.34 -7.43 -1.69
N LEU A 350 -4.48 -6.58 -1.14
CA LEU A 350 -4.69 -5.13 -1.02
C LEU A 350 -3.96 -4.31 -2.10
N ASN A 351 -3.35 -4.99 -3.10
CA ASN A 351 -2.67 -4.37 -4.24
C ASN A 351 -1.61 -3.30 -3.87
N PHE A 352 -0.76 -3.60 -2.86
CA PHE A 352 0.32 -2.70 -2.45
C PHE A 352 1.47 -2.68 -3.47
N MET A 353 1.72 -1.51 -4.07
CA MET A 353 2.85 -1.23 -4.99
C MET A 353 3.95 -0.36 -4.34
#